data_AF-A0A1X7CHE0-F1
#
_entry.id   AF-A0A1X7CHE0-F1
#
_cell.length_a   1.000
_cell.length_b   1.000
_cell.length_c   1.000
_cell.angle_alpha   90.00
_cell.angle_beta   90.00
_cell.angle_gamma   90.00
#
_symmetry.space_group_name_H-M   'P 1'
#
loop_
_entity.id
_entity.type
_entity.pdbx_description
1 polymer ?
#
loop_
_entity_poly.entity_id
_entity_poly.type
_entity_poly.pdbx_seq_one_letter_code
_entity_poly.pdbx_strand_id
1 'polypeptide(L)'
;MTKAQNIPLAKDQVGWLKRYVNCTNFIRFYAKSVSISKVFDEDKRGPDCWRYTVKDGERTKAEVRESGTLDTLGSCNVADYCCKDGNVILLLLEFPHYKEYDGLDPEGMRPIAPAQGSTGSRIRNQLIKKLESCNLETGKEYHVVISNPVQFQASLYSLHGQSTRGNIKAGSLRDAVWKALMVREKNNFIERLKSYDPVIIINACTKGVTEDVDCLVYEFFFNARKNNVKLPRYFHSSAHPSSWDKYTTIEEL
;
A
#
# COMPACT_ATOMS: atom_id res chain seq x y z
N MET A 1 -23.38 4.14 1.61
CA MET A 1 -23.31 3.02 0.66
C MET A 1 -22.51 3.47 -0.54
N THR A 2 -21.42 2.79 -0.83
CA THR A 2 -20.62 3.09 -2.02
C THR A 2 -21.33 2.47 -3.22
N LYS A 3 -21.36 3.21 -4.33
CA LYS A 3 -21.91 2.67 -5.58
C LYS A 3 -21.03 1.50 -6.05
N ALA A 4 -21.65 0.54 -6.73
CA ALA A 4 -20.89 -0.55 -7.33
C ALA A 4 -19.82 -0.01 -8.29
N GLN A 5 -18.62 -0.57 -8.22
CA GLN A 5 -17.50 -0.20 -9.07
C GLN A 5 -17.53 -1.04 -10.34
N ASN A 6 -17.58 -0.36 -11.49
CA ASN A 6 -17.42 -1.01 -12.78
C ASN A 6 -15.92 -1.20 -13.07
N ILE A 7 -15.51 -2.45 -13.29
CA ILE A 7 -14.16 -2.85 -13.65
C ILE A 7 -14.17 -3.38 -15.09
N PRO A 8 -13.49 -2.70 -16.03
CA PRO A 8 -13.30 -3.22 -17.38
C PRO A 8 -12.48 -4.51 -17.33
N LEU A 9 -12.94 -5.57 -17.99
CA LEU A 9 -12.27 -6.87 -18.03
C LEU A 9 -12.35 -7.49 -19.42
N ALA A 10 -11.28 -8.17 -19.85
CA ALA A 10 -11.31 -9.00 -21.03
C ALA A 10 -12.28 -10.19 -20.86
N LYS A 11 -12.80 -10.71 -21.98
CA LYS A 11 -13.83 -11.76 -21.99
C LYS A 11 -13.38 -13.02 -21.23
N ASP A 12 -12.11 -13.37 -21.35
CA ASP A 12 -11.50 -14.51 -20.67
C ASP A 12 -11.33 -14.27 -19.16
N GLN A 13 -11.03 -13.03 -18.73
CA GLN A 13 -11.01 -12.64 -17.31
C GLN A 13 -12.41 -12.73 -16.70
N VAL A 14 -13.44 -12.23 -17.40
CA VAL A 14 -14.84 -12.39 -16.99
C VAL A 14 -15.20 -13.87 -16.85
N GLY A 15 -14.88 -14.69 -17.86
CA GLY A 15 -15.15 -16.13 -17.84
C GLY A 15 -14.36 -16.89 -16.75
N TRP A 16 -13.15 -16.45 -16.44
CA TRP A 16 -12.37 -16.98 -15.32
C TRP A 16 -13.04 -16.62 -14.00
N LEU A 17 -13.35 -15.35 -13.76
CA LEU A 17 -13.94 -14.90 -12.50
C LEU A 17 -15.31 -15.56 -12.24
N LYS A 18 -16.15 -15.72 -13.28
CA LYS A 18 -17.42 -16.48 -13.18
C LYS A 18 -17.26 -17.90 -12.63
N ARG A 19 -16.13 -18.56 -12.88
CA ARG A 19 -15.89 -19.96 -12.45
C ARG A 19 -15.47 -20.07 -10.98
N TYR A 20 -14.87 -19.02 -10.43
CA TYR A 20 -14.27 -19.07 -9.10
C TYR A 20 -14.93 -18.15 -8.08
N VAL A 21 -15.82 -17.24 -8.51
CA VAL A 21 -16.59 -16.43 -7.56
C VAL A 21 -17.49 -17.34 -6.73
N ASN A 22 -17.29 -17.28 -5.42
CA ASN A 22 -18.10 -18.01 -4.45
C ASN A 22 -19.28 -17.16 -3.92
N CYS A 23 -19.28 -15.85 -4.20
CA CYS A 23 -20.28 -14.89 -3.72
C CYS A 23 -20.87 -14.06 -4.86
N THR A 24 -21.90 -14.59 -5.54
CA THR A 24 -22.50 -13.93 -6.71
C THR A 24 -23.30 -12.67 -6.37
N ASN A 25 -23.74 -12.50 -5.11
CA ASN A 25 -24.53 -11.34 -4.67
C ASN A 25 -23.77 -10.00 -4.78
N PHE A 26 -22.44 -10.02 -4.83
CA PHE A 26 -21.60 -8.83 -4.88
C PHE A 26 -21.11 -8.47 -6.28
N ILE A 27 -21.36 -9.32 -7.27
CA ILE A 27 -20.82 -9.14 -8.61
C ILE A 27 -21.89 -9.33 -9.69
N ARG A 28 -21.97 -8.35 -10.59
CA ARG A 28 -22.73 -8.49 -11.84
C ARG A 28 -21.76 -8.59 -13.00
N PHE A 29 -21.98 -9.59 -13.84
CA PHE A 29 -21.13 -9.85 -14.99
C PHE A 29 -21.72 -9.27 -16.27
N TYR A 30 -20.87 -8.62 -17.06
CA TYR A 30 -21.17 -8.18 -18.41
C TYR A 30 -20.19 -8.83 -19.39
N ALA A 31 -20.37 -8.59 -20.69
CA ALA A 31 -19.54 -9.23 -21.71
C ALA A 31 -18.04 -8.88 -21.60
N LYS A 32 -17.72 -7.64 -21.18
CA LYS A 32 -16.34 -7.09 -21.10
C LYS A 32 -16.11 -6.25 -19.84
N SER A 33 -16.88 -6.50 -18.80
CA SER A 33 -16.73 -5.81 -17.52
C SER A 33 -17.44 -6.58 -16.41
N VAL A 34 -17.13 -6.19 -15.18
CA VAL A 34 -17.87 -6.61 -13.99
C VAL A 34 -18.21 -5.39 -13.15
N SER A 35 -19.36 -5.42 -12.52
CA SER A 35 -19.76 -4.46 -11.50
C SER A 35 -19.63 -5.13 -10.14
N ILE A 36 -18.75 -4.62 -9.28
CA ILE A 36 -18.46 -5.18 -7.95
C ILE A 36 -19.00 -4.22 -6.89
N SER A 37 -19.70 -4.76 -5.89
CA SER A 37 -20.26 -4.01 -4.76
C SER A 37 -19.72 -4.55 -3.44
N LYS A 38 -19.83 -3.74 -2.37
CA LYS A 38 -19.39 -4.03 -0.99
C LYS A 38 -17.89 -4.19 -0.74
N VAL A 39 -17.14 -4.82 -1.66
CA VAL A 39 -15.68 -5.04 -1.50
C VAL A 39 -14.87 -3.73 -1.48
N PHE A 40 -15.43 -2.67 -2.07
CA PHE A 40 -14.81 -1.34 -2.15
C PHE A 40 -15.60 -0.29 -1.38
N ASP A 41 -16.37 -0.75 -0.37
CA ASP A 41 -17.00 0.15 0.57
C ASP A 41 -15.96 0.81 1.48
N GLU A 42 -16.21 2.03 1.92
CA GLU A 42 -15.23 2.82 2.69
C GLU A 42 -14.82 2.15 4.00
N ASP A 43 -15.68 1.31 4.61
CA ASP A 43 -15.33 0.49 5.78
C ASP A 43 -14.36 -0.66 5.46
N LYS A 44 -14.13 -0.94 4.17
CA LYS A 44 -13.16 -1.92 3.65
C LYS A 44 -11.82 -1.29 3.26
N ARG A 45 -11.68 0.02 3.45
CA ARG A 45 -10.45 0.76 3.15
C ARG A 45 -9.35 0.35 4.12
N GLY A 46 -8.29 -0.28 3.62
CA GLY A 46 -7.08 -0.56 4.37
C GLY A 46 -6.40 0.75 4.80
N PRO A 47 -6.34 1.06 6.11
CA PRO A 47 -5.80 2.32 6.58
C PRO A 47 -4.29 2.40 6.33
N ASP A 48 -3.77 3.61 6.20
CA ASP A 48 -2.33 3.82 6.34
C ASP A 48 -1.95 3.73 7.81
N CYS A 49 -0.71 3.37 8.11
CA CYS A 49 -0.31 3.09 9.48
C CYS A 49 1.10 3.61 9.74
N TRP A 50 1.27 4.42 10.78
CA TRP A 50 2.57 4.60 11.41
C TRP A 50 2.94 3.26 12.05
N ARG A 51 3.87 2.55 11.42
CA ARG A 51 4.21 1.18 11.80
C ARG A 51 5.46 1.10 12.67
N TYR A 52 6.45 1.93 12.37
CA TYR A 52 7.74 1.88 13.03
C TYR A 52 8.27 3.27 13.40
N THR A 53 8.99 3.35 14.50
CA THR A 53 9.87 4.47 14.82
C THR A 53 11.31 4.03 14.62
N VAL A 54 12.06 4.83 13.86
CA VAL A 54 13.49 4.61 13.62
C VAL A 54 14.28 5.78 14.18
N LYS A 55 15.32 5.49 14.95
CA LYS A 55 16.26 6.49 15.43
C LYS A 55 17.68 6.04 15.09
N ASP A 56 18.40 6.88 14.34
CA ASP A 56 19.81 6.64 14.10
C ASP A 56 20.64 7.07 15.32
N GLY A 57 21.54 6.22 15.79
CA GLY A 57 22.26 6.41 17.04
C GLY A 57 23.66 6.97 16.82
N GLU A 58 24.09 7.95 17.62
CA GLU A 58 25.45 8.52 17.55
C GLU A 58 26.55 7.50 17.87
N ARG A 59 26.23 6.43 18.63
CA ARG A 59 27.19 5.39 19.09
C ARG A 59 26.60 3.98 19.20
N THR A 60 25.35 3.77 18.80
CA THR A 60 24.61 2.50 18.90
C THR A 60 23.91 2.18 17.57
N LYS A 61 23.73 0.89 17.25
CA LYS A 61 22.94 0.44 16.09
C LYS A 61 21.55 1.10 16.12
N ALA A 62 21.07 1.56 14.97
CA ALA A 62 19.74 2.15 14.87
C ALA A 62 18.65 1.22 15.42
N GLU A 63 17.65 1.79 16.08
CA GLU A 63 16.57 1.06 16.74
C GLU A 63 15.28 1.09 15.91
N VAL A 64 14.53 -0.01 15.93
CA VAL A 64 13.17 -0.08 15.36
C VAL A 64 12.21 -0.41 16.49
N ARG A 65 11.22 0.46 16.70
CA ARG A 65 10.12 0.22 17.64
C ARG A 65 8.81 0.15 16.87
N GLU A 66 7.97 -0.86 17.16
CA GLU A 66 6.63 -0.91 16.58
C GLU A 66 5.67 0.00 17.33
N SER A 67 4.85 0.75 16.59
CA SER A 67 4.01 1.81 17.14
C SER A 67 2.70 1.32 17.79
N GLY A 68 2.64 0.07 18.27
CA GLY A 68 1.45 -0.47 18.94
C GLY A 68 1.35 -2.00 18.92
N THR A 69 0.25 -2.54 19.44
CA THR A 69 -0.16 -3.94 19.27
C THR A 69 -0.99 -4.10 17.99
N LEU A 70 -1.18 -5.34 17.52
CA LEU A 70 -2.01 -5.60 16.32
C LEU A 70 -3.40 -4.95 16.40
N ASP A 71 -4.00 -4.96 17.60
CA ASP A 71 -5.32 -4.40 17.86
C ASP A 71 -5.35 -2.86 17.78
N THR A 72 -4.22 -2.20 18.12
CA THR A 72 -4.14 -0.73 18.09
C THR A 72 -3.67 -0.18 16.75
N LEU A 73 -2.94 -0.98 15.95
CA LEU A 73 -2.34 -0.52 14.69
C LEU A 73 -3.37 -0.12 13.62
N GLY A 74 -4.58 -0.70 13.65
CA GLY A 74 -5.69 -0.28 12.80
C GLY A 74 -6.44 0.96 13.27
N SER A 75 -6.23 1.36 14.53
CA SER A 75 -6.81 2.57 15.14
C SER A 75 -5.85 3.76 15.12
N CYS A 76 -4.59 3.57 14.71
CA CYS A 76 -3.61 4.63 14.60
C CYS A 76 -3.96 5.56 13.44
N ASN A 77 -4.66 6.66 13.74
CA ASN A 77 -4.87 7.72 12.77
C ASN A 77 -3.54 8.40 12.46
N VAL A 78 -3.01 8.17 11.26
CA VAL A 78 -1.73 8.75 10.81
C VAL A 78 -1.75 10.28 10.91
N ALA A 79 -2.91 10.91 10.74
CA ALA A 79 -3.08 12.36 10.87
C ALA A 79 -2.77 12.88 12.27
N ASP A 80 -2.94 12.07 13.33
CA ASP A 80 -2.67 12.52 14.71
C ASP A 80 -1.16 12.63 14.99
N TYR A 81 -0.32 12.04 14.14
CA TYR A 81 1.13 11.92 14.32
C TYR A 81 1.95 12.70 13.30
N CYS A 82 1.44 12.89 12.08
CA CYS A 82 2.10 13.69 11.05
C CYS A 82 2.29 15.17 11.43
N CYS A 83 1.68 15.64 12.52
CA CYS A 83 1.63 17.06 12.88
C CYS A 83 2.69 17.55 13.88
N LYS A 84 3.58 16.70 14.43
CA LYS A 84 4.45 17.16 15.54
C LYS A 84 5.91 17.40 15.20
N ASP A 85 6.56 16.57 14.38
CA ASP A 85 8.03 16.68 14.18
C ASP A 85 8.51 16.58 12.71
N GLY A 86 7.62 16.38 11.74
CA GLY A 86 7.93 16.46 10.29
C GLY A 86 8.92 15.42 9.75
N ASN A 87 9.24 14.36 10.49
CA ASN A 87 10.26 13.37 10.10
C ASN A 87 9.63 12.07 9.60
N VAL A 88 8.72 12.17 8.63
CA VAL A 88 8.02 11.00 8.10
C VAL A 88 8.81 10.36 6.96
N ILE A 89 9.07 9.05 7.10
CA ILE A 89 9.51 8.17 6.01
C ILE A 89 8.29 7.42 5.53
N LEU A 90 7.89 7.66 4.28
CA LEU A 90 6.75 6.99 3.69
C LEU A 90 7.19 5.76 2.90
N LEU A 91 6.79 4.58 3.36
CA LEU A 91 7.00 3.31 2.66
C LEU A 91 5.73 2.96 1.87
N LEU A 92 5.81 3.05 0.55
CA LEU A 92 4.70 2.73 -0.35
C LEU A 92 4.69 1.24 -0.69
N LEU A 93 3.55 0.60 -0.47
CA LEU A 93 3.22 -0.71 -1.05
C LEU A 93 2.09 -0.55 -2.06
N GLU A 94 1.79 -1.57 -2.85
CA GLU A 94 0.74 -1.46 -3.87
C GLU A 94 -0.67 -1.29 -3.27
N PHE A 95 -1.28 -2.36 -2.77
CA PHE A 95 -2.64 -2.42 -2.25
C PHE A 95 -2.69 -3.38 -1.05
N PRO A 96 -3.76 -3.32 -0.23
CA PRO A 96 -3.88 -4.24 0.87
C PRO A 96 -3.96 -5.72 0.47
N HIS A 97 -3.19 -6.57 1.16
CA HIS A 97 -3.24 -8.03 0.99
C HIS A 97 -4.42 -8.63 1.78
N TYR A 98 -4.93 -9.81 1.40
CA TYR A 98 -6.06 -10.44 2.10
C TYR A 98 -5.79 -10.72 3.60
N LYS A 99 -4.51 -10.90 3.96
CA LYS A 99 -4.06 -11.10 5.35
C LYS A 99 -4.09 -9.84 6.20
N GLU A 100 -4.38 -8.70 5.59
CA GLU A 100 -4.50 -7.41 6.26
C GLU A 100 -5.95 -7.13 6.63
N TYR A 101 -6.80 -8.14 6.57
CA TYR A 101 -8.19 -8.13 7.00
C TYR A 101 -8.45 -9.30 7.96
N ASP A 102 -9.38 -9.11 8.90
CA ASP A 102 -9.76 -10.09 9.92
C ASP A 102 -10.78 -11.14 9.45
N GLY A 103 -11.15 -11.10 8.17
CA GLY A 103 -12.10 -11.99 7.54
C GLY A 103 -11.89 -12.07 6.03
N LEU A 104 -12.32 -13.18 5.43
CA LEU A 104 -12.26 -13.39 3.98
C LEU A 104 -13.62 -13.18 3.30
N ASP A 105 -14.69 -13.05 4.06
CA ASP A 105 -16.03 -12.80 3.54
C ASP A 105 -16.20 -11.30 3.19
N PRO A 106 -16.64 -10.95 1.97
CA PRO A 106 -16.86 -9.55 1.58
C PRO A 106 -17.72 -8.71 2.53
N GLU A 107 -18.68 -9.30 3.25
CA GLU A 107 -19.49 -8.53 4.22
C GLU A 107 -18.73 -8.32 5.53
N GLY A 108 -18.10 -9.37 6.05
CA GLY A 108 -17.38 -9.36 7.32
C GLY A 108 -15.93 -8.89 7.28
N MET A 109 -15.36 -8.65 6.10
CA MET A 109 -13.96 -8.23 5.93
C MET A 109 -13.74 -6.88 6.61
N ARG A 110 -12.94 -6.80 7.70
CA ARG A 110 -12.54 -5.53 8.32
C ARG A 110 -11.03 -5.37 8.23
N PRO A 111 -10.53 -4.19 7.83
CA PRO A 111 -9.11 -3.96 7.70
C PRO A 111 -8.44 -3.97 9.09
N ILE A 112 -7.25 -4.55 9.17
CA ILE A 112 -6.41 -4.59 10.37
C ILE A 112 -5.36 -3.49 10.28
N ALA A 113 -4.33 -3.67 9.46
CA ALA A 113 -3.26 -2.72 9.22
C ALA A 113 -2.38 -3.23 8.06
N PRO A 114 -1.65 -2.37 7.35
CA PRO A 114 -0.76 -2.80 6.27
C PRO A 114 0.43 -3.61 6.81
N ALA A 115 1.04 -4.37 5.91
CA ALA A 115 2.18 -5.25 6.14
C ALA A 115 1.95 -6.32 7.21
N GLN A 116 0.81 -7.02 7.21
CA GLN A 116 0.64 -8.17 8.10
C GLN A 116 1.47 -9.40 7.71
N GLY A 117 1.76 -10.25 8.70
CA GLY A 117 2.43 -11.53 8.51
C GLY A 117 3.89 -11.40 8.04
N SER A 118 4.25 -12.12 6.98
CA SER A 118 5.64 -12.17 6.50
C SER A 118 6.17 -10.82 5.99
N THR A 119 5.30 -9.96 5.46
CA THR A 119 5.70 -8.64 4.95
C THR A 119 6.19 -7.76 6.11
N GLY A 120 5.40 -7.60 7.16
CA GLY A 120 5.80 -6.82 8.34
C GLY A 120 6.99 -7.41 9.08
N SER A 121 7.08 -8.74 9.17
CA SER A 121 8.27 -9.39 9.75
C SER A 121 9.54 -9.07 8.96
N ARG A 122 9.48 -9.09 7.62
CA ARG A 122 10.62 -8.74 6.76
C ARG A 122 10.97 -7.25 6.85
N ILE A 123 9.98 -6.36 6.88
CA ILE A 123 10.23 -4.94 7.11
C ILE A 123 10.93 -4.77 8.46
N ARG A 124 10.36 -5.25 9.57
CA ARG A 124 10.95 -5.15 10.90
C ARG A 124 12.43 -5.60 10.94
N ASN A 125 12.73 -6.73 10.29
CA ASN A 125 14.06 -7.33 10.34
C ASN A 125 15.07 -6.68 9.39
N GLN A 126 14.63 -5.96 8.35
CA GLN A 126 15.52 -5.41 7.32
C GLN A 126 15.53 -3.88 7.27
N LEU A 127 14.54 -3.21 7.89
CA LEU A 127 14.28 -1.78 7.74
C LEU A 127 15.52 -0.93 8.01
N ILE A 128 16.21 -1.14 9.13
CA ILE A 128 17.44 -0.39 9.44
C ILE A 128 18.46 -0.49 8.32
N LYS A 129 18.78 -1.71 7.91
CA LYS A 129 19.73 -1.96 6.82
C LYS A 129 19.28 -1.31 5.52
N LYS A 130 17.97 -1.27 5.26
CA LYS A 130 17.42 -0.62 4.07
C LYS A 130 17.48 0.91 4.12
N LEU A 131 17.44 1.49 5.32
CA LEU A 131 17.54 2.93 5.52
C LEU A 131 18.98 3.44 5.60
N GLU A 132 20.00 2.58 5.68
CA GLU A 132 21.41 2.98 5.63
C GLU A 132 21.73 3.80 4.36
N SER A 133 21.19 3.41 3.20
CA SER A 133 21.36 4.17 1.95
C SER A 133 20.62 5.51 1.93
N CYS A 134 19.70 5.72 2.86
CA CYS A 134 18.94 6.96 2.97
C CYS A 134 19.71 8.05 3.72
N ASN A 135 20.92 7.81 4.27
CA ASN A 135 21.73 8.82 4.97
C ASN A 135 20.90 9.65 5.99
N LEU A 136 20.19 8.96 6.89
CA LEU A 136 19.38 9.63 7.90
C LEU A 136 20.25 10.50 8.81
N GLU A 137 19.74 11.67 9.22
CA GLU A 137 20.42 12.51 10.21
C GLU A 137 20.56 11.75 11.55
N THR A 138 21.79 11.64 12.03
CA THR A 138 22.11 10.97 13.30
C THR A 138 21.43 11.67 14.49
N GLY A 139 20.92 10.88 15.43
CA GLY A 139 20.22 11.36 16.62
C GLY A 139 18.76 11.73 16.39
N LYS A 140 18.32 11.84 15.12
CA LYS A 140 16.96 12.21 14.75
C LYS A 140 16.03 11.00 14.73
N GLU A 141 14.80 11.23 15.16
CA GLU A 141 13.74 10.22 15.15
C GLU A 141 12.88 10.38 13.90
N TYR A 142 12.58 9.26 13.24
CA TYR A 142 11.78 9.16 12.05
C TYR A 142 10.59 8.23 12.26
N HIS A 143 9.43 8.62 11.75
CA HIS A 143 8.21 7.83 11.78
C HIS A 143 8.00 7.17 10.42
N VAL A 144 8.04 5.84 10.39
CA VAL A 144 7.81 5.07 9.17
C VAL A 144 6.32 4.80 9.02
N VAL A 145 5.71 5.51 8.08
CA VAL A 145 4.32 5.31 7.68
C VAL A 145 4.30 4.34 6.49
N ILE A 146 3.49 3.29 6.59
CA ILE A 146 3.20 2.41 5.46
C ILE A 146 1.89 2.86 4.83
N SER A 147 1.91 3.14 3.53
CA SER A 147 0.75 3.59 2.78
C SER A 147 0.60 2.86 1.45
N ASN A 148 -0.65 2.64 1.05
CA ASN A 148 -1.01 2.00 -0.21
C ASN A 148 -1.71 3.02 -1.12
N PRO A 149 -1.22 3.32 -2.34
CA PRO A 149 -1.87 4.24 -3.27
C PRO A 149 -3.33 3.86 -3.57
N VAL A 150 -3.63 2.57 -3.64
CA VAL A 150 -5.01 2.07 -3.57
C VAL A 150 -5.22 1.36 -2.24
N GLN A 151 -6.14 1.87 -1.43
CA GLN A 151 -6.44 1.32 -0.10
C GLN A 151 -7.47 0.19 -0.11
N PHE A 152 -7.70 -0.46 -1.24
CA PHE A 152 -8.61 -1.60 -1.34
C PHE A 152 -7.90 -2.81 -1.90
N GLN A 153 -8.28 -4.00 -1.42
CA GLN A 153 -7.67 -5.24 -1.87
C GLN A 153 -7.98 -5.52 -3.36
N ALA A 154 -7.01 -5.24 -4.23
CA ALA A 154 -7.16 -5.37 -5.68
C ALA A 154 -7.18 -6.83 -6.17
N SER A 155 -6.65 -7.77 -5.39
CA SER A 155 -6.60 -9.19 -5.78
C SER A 155 -7.98 -9.86 -5.83
N LEU A 156 -9.01 -9.26 -5.25
CA LEU A 156 -10.36 -9.83 -5.09
C LEU A 156 -10.36 -11.20 -4.40
N TYR A 157 -9.37 -11.49 -3.56
CA TYR A 157 -9.23 -12.80 -2.91
C TYR A 157 -10.48 -13.17 -2.10
N SER A 158 -11.10 -12.19 -1.42
CA SER A 158 -12.38 -12.38 -0.71
C SER A 158 -13.54 -12.87 -1.61
N LEU A 159 -13.49 -12.64 -2.93
CA LEU A 159 -14.54 -13.11 -3.85
C LEU A 159 -14.27 -14.49 -4.43
N HIS A 160 -13.00 -14.84 -4.69
CA HIS A 160 -12.65 -16.05 -5.46
C HIS A 160 -11.66 -17.02 -4.79
N GLY A 161 -11.00 -16.59 -3.71
CA GLY A 161 -10.11 -17.42 -2.90
C GLY A 161 -8.82 -17.87 -3.59
N GLN A 162 -8.51 -17.39 -4.80
CA GLN A 162 -7.35 -17.83 -5.57
C GLN A 162 -6.12 -16.97 -5.28
N SER A 163 -4.99 -17.62 -5.01
CA SER A 163 -3.69 -16.94 -4.96
C SER A 163 -3.33 -16.36 -6.33
N THR A 164 -2.69 -15.19 -6.35
CA THR A 164 -2.09 -14.62 -7.58
C THR A 164 -0.72 -15.23 -7.89
N ARG A 165 -0.04 -15.83 -6.90
CA ARG A 165 1.26 -16.46 -7.08
C ARG A 165 1.13 -17.71 -7.96
N GLY A 166 1.77 -17.68 -9.13
CA GLY A 166 1.71 -18.78 -10.11
C GLY A 166 0.39 -18.85 -10.90
N ASN A 167 -0.56 -17.94 -10.65
CA ASN A 167 -1.85 -17.91 -11.33
C ASN A 167 -1.94 -16.66 -12.21
N ILE A 168 -1.60 -16.81 -13.48
CA ILE A 168 -1.56 -15.71 -14.45
C ILE A 168 -2.93 -15.03 -14.59
N LYS A 169 -4.03 -15.78 -14.53
CA LYS A 169 -5.39 -15.23 -14.67
C LYS A 169 -5.80 -14.40 -13.45
N ALA A 170 -5.52 -14.89 -12.24
CA ALA A 170 -5.74 -14.11 -11.02
C ALA A 170 -4.85 -12.86 -10.96
N GLY A 171 -3.58 -12.97 -11.37
CA GLY A 171 -2.67 -11.83 -11.49
C GLY A 171 -3.16 -10.77 -12.49
N SER A 172 -3.57 -11.20 -13.68
CA SER A 172 -4.13 -10.30 -14.71
C SER A 172 -5.43 -9.62 -14.24
N LEU A 173 -6.30 -10.34 -13.52
CA LEU A 173 -7.50 -9.76 -12.90
C LEU A 173 -7.13 -8.69 -11.87
N ARG A 174 -6.19 -9.01 -10.95
CA ARG A 174 -5.67 -8.06 -9.97
C ARG A 174 -5.20 -6.77 -10.65
N ASP A 175 -4.44 -6.88 -11.73
CA ASP A 175 -3.89 -5.71 -12.43
C ASP A 175 -4.98 -4.84 -13.04
N ALA A 176 -6.03 -5.45 -13.60
CA ALA A 176 -7.18 -4.72 -14.13
C ALA A 176 -7.98 -4.00 -13.03
N VAL A 177 -8.19 -4.67 -11.90
CA VAL A 177 -8.86 -4.09 -10.72
C VAL A 177 -8.03 -2.95 -10.15
N TRP A 178 -6.72 -3.16 -9.97
CA TRP A 178 -5.78 -2.14 -9.52
C TRP A 178 -5.87 -0.88 -10.37
N LYS A 179 -5.76 -1.01 -11.71
CA LYS A 179 -5.84 0.14 -12.63
C LYS A 179 -7.15 0.90 -12.50
N ALA A 180 -8.27 0.18 -12.40
CA ALA A 180 -9.57 0.81 -12.23
C ALA A 180 -9.70 1.56 -10.89
N LEU A 181 -9.16 1.00 -9.81
CA LEU A 181 -9.16 1.63 -8.49
C LEU A 181 -8.16 2.79 -8.41
N MET A 182 -7.00 2.70 -9.05
CA MET A 182 -6.00 3.76 -9.09
C MET A 182 -6.56 5.06 -9.67
N VAL A 183 -7.39 4.97 -10.72
CA VAL A 183 -8.10 6.14 -11.28
C VAL A 183 -9.03 6.79 -10.25
N ARG A 184 -9.73 5.99 -9.43
CA ARG A 184 -10.61 6.48 -8.35
C ARG A 184 -9.81 7.07 -7.20
N GLU A 185 -8.72 6.42 -6.81
CA GLU A 185 -7.98 6.70 -5.57
C GLU A 185 -6.87 7.73 -5.74
N LYS A 186 -6.47 8.05 -6.98
CA LYS A 186 -5.39 8.99 -7.31
C LYS A 186 -5.42 10.27 -6.48
N ASN A 187 -6.54 10.99 -6.50
CA ASN A 187 -6.62 12.28 -5.81
C ASN A 187 -6.57 12.10 -4.28
N ASN A 188 -7.22 11.05 -3.77
CA ASN A 188 -7.15 10.73 -2.34
C ASN A 188 -5.70 10.45 -1.91
N PHE A 189 -4.96 9.66 -2.70
CA PHE A 189 -3.56 9.37 -2.43
C PHE A 189 -2.68 10.64 -2.46
N ILE A 190 -2.85 11.52 -3.47
CA ILE A 190 -2.10 12.78 -3.54
C ILE A 190 -2.39 13.69 -2.34
N GLU A 191 -3.64 13.80 -1.91
CA GLU A 191 -3.98 14.58 -0.71
C GLU A 191 -3.39 13.95 0.56
N ARG A 192 -3.37 12.63 0.65
CA ARG A 192 -2.70 11.91 1.73
C ARG A 192 -1.19 12.17 1.75
N LEU A 193 -0.52 12.11 0.59
CA LEU A 193 0.91 12.45 0.45
C LEU A 193 1.23 13.85 0.98
N LYS A 194 0.38 14.84 0.66
CA LYS A 194 0.52 16.20 1.21
C LYS A 194 0.35 16.21 2.72
N SER A 195 -0.66 15.51 3.25
CA SER A 195 -0.96 15.49 4.68
C SER A 195 0.13 14.83 5.52
N TYR A 196 0.88 13.89 4.95
CA TYR A 196 1.97 13.22 5.67
C TYR A 196 3.23 14.06 5.80
N ASP A 197 3.41 15.05 4.91
CA ASP A 197 4.62 15.86 4.78
C ASP A 197 5.92 15.03 4.87
N PRO A 198 6.10 14.03 3.98
CA PRO A 198 7.24 13.13 4.09
C PRO A 198 8.55 13.87 3.80
N VAL A 199 9.62 13.45 4.49
CA VAL A 199 11.01 13.83 4.14
C VAL A 199 11.65 12.83 3.20
N ILE A 200 11.17 11.58 3.24
CA ILE A 200 11.61 10.48 2.37
C ILE A 200 10.37 9.72 1.91
N ILE A 201 10.31 9.39 0.62
CA ILE A 201 9.36 8.42 0.07
C ILE A 201 10.16 7.25 -0.50
N ILE A 202 9.76 6.02 -0.15
CA ILE A 202 10.32 4.78 -0.67
C ILE A 202 9.21 4.05 -1.43
N ASN A 203 9.33 3.95 -2.74
CA ASN A 203 8.47 3.09 -3.55
C ASN A 203 8.97 1.64 -3.47
N ALA A 204 8.24 0.79 -2.76
CA ALA A 204 8.53 -0.64 -2.63
C ALA A 204 7.44 -1.50 -3.28
N CYS A 205 6.70 -0.95 -4.24
CA CYS A 205 5.68 -1.68 -4.98
C CYS A 205 6.29 -2.80 -5.84
N THR A 206 5.50 -3.83 -6.10
CA THR A 206 5.87 -4.88 -7.05
C THR A 206 6.00 -4.36 -8.49
N LYS A 207 6.91 -4.99 -9.25
CA LYS A 207 7.13 -4.71 -10.67
C LYS A 207 5.82 -4.73 -11.47
N GLY A 208 5.60 -3.71 -12.29
CA GLY A 208 4.38 -3.52 -13.09
C GLY A 208 3.32 -2.62 -12.45
N VAL A 209 3.50 -2.27 -11.16
CA VAL A 209 2.74 -1.22 -10.47
C VAL A 209 3.65 -0.04 -10.08
N THR A 210 4.95 -0.29 -9.90
CA THR A 210 5.96 0.71 -9.55
C THR A 210 5.86 1.96 -10.43
N GLU A 211 5.80 1.80 -11.75
CA GLU A 211 5.78 2.91 -12.70
C GLU A 211 4.51 3.77 -12.59
N ASP A 212 3.35 3.14 -12.34
CA ASP A 212 2.09 3.87 -12.11
C ASP A 212 2.17 4.71 -10.83
N VAL A 213 2.81 4.18 -9.79
CA VAL A 213 3.02 4.88 -8.51
C VAL A 213 4.05 6.00 -8.66
N ASP A 214 5.11 5.78 -9.44
CA ASP A 214 6.09 6.82 -9.76
C ASP A 214 5.41 8.02 -10.42
N CYS A 215 4.51 7.78 -11.38
CA CYS A 215 3.74 8.85 -12.01
C CYS A 215 2.95 9.68 -10.99
N LEU A 216 2.35 9.05 -9.96
CA LEU A 216 1.63 9.79 -8.92
C LEU A 216 2.55 10.58 -8.01
N VAL A 217 3.72 10.04 -7.65
CA VAL A 217 4.72 10.74 -6.84
C VAL A 217 5.29 11.93 -7.62
N TYR A 218 5.58 11.78 -8.91
CA TYR A 218 6.03 12.87 -9.75
C TYR A 218 4.97 13.96 -9.94
N GLU A 219 3.70 13.59 -10.04
CA GLU A 219 2.60 14.56 -10.04
C GLU A 219 2.52 15.34 -8.72
N PHE A 220 2.69 14.67 -7.59
CA PHE A 220 2.83 15.32 -6.29
C PHE A 220 4.02 16.30 -6.28
N PHE A 221 5.20 15.90 -6.78
CA PHE A 221 6.38 16.77 -6.84
C PHE A 221 6.18 17.97 -7.76
N PHE A 222 5.53 17.78 -8.91
CA PHE A 222 5.22 18.87 -9.83
C PHE A 222 4.33 19.92 -9.13
N ASN A 223 3.29 19.47 -8.43
CA ASN A 223 2.40 20.35 -7.67
C ASN A 223 3.13 21.02 -6.49
N ALA A 224 4.00 20.31 -5.78
CA ALA A 224 4.78 20.86 -4.66
C ALA A 224 5.75 21.95 -5.14
N ARG A 225 6.46 21.74 -6.25
CA ARG A 225 7.35 22.75 -6.87
C ARG A 225 6.60 24.02 -7.24
N LYS A 226 5.41 23.90 -7.84
CA LYS A 226 4.56 25.04 -8.20
C LYS A 226 4.20 25.91 -6.99
N ASN A 227 4.13 25.31 -5.80
CA ASN A 227 3.80 25.98 -4.53
C ASN A 227 5.03 26.27 -3.65
N ASN A 228 6.25 26.11 -4.17
CA ASN A 228 7.50 26.32 -3.45
C ASN A 228 7.63 25.49 -2.15
N VAL A 229 7.07 24.27 -2.16
CA VAL A 229 7.16 23.31 -1.05
C VAL A 229 8.43 22.48 -1.19
N LYS A 230 9.13 22.24 -0.08
CA LYS A 230 10.32 21.36 -0.04
C LYS A 230 9.92 19.95 -0.47
N LEU A 231 10.69 19.35 -1.38
CA LEU A 231 10.43 17.99 -1.84
C LEU A 231 11.06 16.95 -0.89
N PRO A 232 10.39 15.82 -0.65
CA PRO A 232 11.06 14.66 -0.08
C PRO A 232 12.12 14.13 -1.03
N ARG A 233 13.08 13.40 -0.48
CA ARG A 233 13.93 12.50 -1.26
C ARG A 233 13.12 11.28 -1.69
N TYR A 234 13.37 10.80 -2.89
CA TYR A 234 12.60 9.70 -3.47
C TYR A 234 13.49 8.50 -3.77
N PHE A 235 13.06 7.33 -3.32
CA PHE A 235 13.82 6.10 -3.49
C PHE A 235 12.99 4.98 -4.07
N HIS A 236 13.65 4.08 -4.76
CA HIS A 236 13.12 2.80 -5.22
C HIS A 236 13.70 1.65 -4.45
N SER A 237 12.85 0.72 -4.04
CA SER A 237 13.32 -0.60 -3.60
C SER A 237 13.35 -1.57 -4.78
N SER A 238 14.45 -2.30 -4.96
CA SER A 238 14.56 -3.31 -6.03
C SER A 238 13.65 -4.53 -5.84
N ALA A 239 13.01 -4.68 -4.68
CA ALA A 239 12.03 -5.72 -4.43
C ALA A 239 10.94 -5.27 -3.44
N HIS A 240 9.76 -5.87 -3.54
CA HIS A 240 8.69 -5.67 -2.56
C HIS A 240 9.13 -6.18 -1.17
N PRO A 241 8.68 -5.56 -0.05
CA PRO A 241 9.16 -5.91 1.29
C PRO A 241 8.89 -7.34 1.71
N SER A 242 7.84 -7.95 1.15
CA SER A 242 7.58 -9.38 1.32
C SER A 242 8.69 -10.27 0.75
N SER A 243 9.70 -9.74 0.05
CA SER A 243 10.87 -10.41 -0.52
C SER A 243 12.20 -9.78 -0.09
N TRP A 244 12.20 -8.80 0.81
CA TRP A 244 13.44 -8.16 1.27
C TRP A 244 14.41 -9.16 1.90
N ASP A 245 15.65 -9.08 1.42
CA ASP A 245 16.78 -9.89 1.87
C ASP A 245 18.07 -9.06 1.88
N LYS A 246 19.23 -9.71 2.04
CA LYS A 246 20.53 -9.01 2.07
C LYS A 246 20.95 -8.40 0.74
N TYR A 247 20.35 -8.80 -0.38
CA TYR A 247 20.68 -8.34 -1.74
C TYR A 247 19.75 -7.25 -2.24
N THR A 248 18.57 -7.10 -1.61
CA THR A 248 17.65 -6.03 -1.94
C THR A 248 18.30 -4.67 -1.66
N THR A 249 18.13 -3.72 -2.57
CA THR A 249 18.66 -2.35 -2.49
C THR A 249 17.53 -1.33 -2.35
N ILE A 250 17.87 -0.16 -1.81
CA ILE A 250 17.06 1.07 -1.87
C ILE A 250 17.95 2.15 -2.46
N GLU A 251 17.55 2.69 -3.61
CA GLU A 251 18.34 3.62 -4.43
C GLU A 251 17.56 4.91 -4.66
N GLU A 252 18.24 6.05 -4.57
CA GLU A 252 17.63 7.37 -4.77
C GLU A 252 17.43 7.65 -6.27
N LEU A 253 16.33 8.32 -6.61
CA LEU A 253 15.96 8.73 -7.96
C LEU A 253 16.13 10.24 -8.19
#